data_AF-A0A1S6J0D3-F1
#
_entry.id   AF-A0A1S6J0D3-F1
#
_cell.length_a   1.000
_cell.length_b   1.000
_cell.length_c   1.000
_cell.angle_alpha   90.00
_cell.angle_beta   90.00
_cell.angle_gamma   90.00
#
_symmetry.space_group_name_H-M   'P 1'
#
loop_
_entity.id
_entity.type
_entity.pdbx_description
1 polymer ?
#
loop_
_entity_poly.entity_id
_entity_poly.type
_entity_poly.pdbx_seq_one_letter_code
_entity_poly.pdbx_strand_id
1 'polypeptide(L)'
;MTMTVSHYLKELRLPAAAKALSDLLRETQDRDFNHLEFLSVLLRYELDQREENTVARRIKQARFPQVKNLETFDFSLMPSVSKTRILALTQGQYIEEKRHIIFMGNSGTGKTHLATALGLAACQQGRKVRFYQAARWVEELVTAREEHRLLKLEKEWMRDELVILDELGYIPFSKTGAELLFQFCSTRHELGSIIVTTNLDFEKWPEVFGDVRMTEALIDRLTHRADIHLMNGESYRFRETLQQRSIANTSQQLNNE
;
A
#
# COMPACT_ATOMS: atom_id res chain seq x y z
N MET A 1 10.79 -13.17 43.72
CA MET A 1 11.58 -13.43 42.49
C MET A 1 10.83 -13.04 41.21
N THR A 2 9.59 -13.48 41.00
CA THR A 2 8.74 -13.04 39.87
C THR A 2 8.50 -11.53 39.80
N MET A 3 8.26 -10.88 40.96
CA MET A 3 8.16 -9.40 41.05
C MET A 3 9.45 -8.69 40.59
N THR A 4 10.61 -9.28 40.87
CA THR A 4 11.93 -8.75 40.50
C THR A 4 12.17 -8.86 39.00
N VAL A 5 11.85 -10.02 38.41
CA VAL A 5 11.97 -10.24 36.96
C VAL A 5 11.01 -9.33 36.19
N SER A 6 9.75 -9.20 36.63
CA SER A 6 8.78 -8.30 35.98
C SER A 6 9.25 -6.84 36.01
N HIS A 7 9.86 -6.39 37.12
CA HIS A 7 10.44 -5.05 37.22
C HIS A 7 11.60 -4.87 36.22
N TYR A 8 12.53 -5.81 36.13
CA TYR A 8 13.64 -5.75 35.17
C TYR A 8 13.17 -5.76 33.72
N LEU A 9 12.16 -6.57 33.38
CA LEU A 9 11.59 -6.56 32.03
C LEU A 9 11.03 -5.18 31.65
N LYS A 10 10.40 -4.47 32.59
CA LYS A 10 9.90 -3.10 32.36
C LYS A 10 11.04 -2.10 32.18
N GLU A 11 12.06 -2.12 33.04
CA GLU A 11 13.24 -1.25 32.93
C GLU A 11 14.00 -1.46 31.61
N LEU A 12 14.09 -2.70 31.14
CA LEU A 12 14.68 -3.06 29.85
C LEU A 12 13.78 -2.78 28.63
N ARG A 13 12.58 -2.22 28.85
CA ARG A 13 11.57 -1.94 27.81
C ARG A 13 11.15 -3.19 27.04
N LEU A 14 10.82 -4.25 27.78
CA LEU A 14 10.30 -5.53 27.28
C LEU A 14 8.83 -5.75 27.74
N PRO A 15 7.88 -4.87 27.35
CA PRO A 15 6.51 -4.89 27.84
C PRO A 15 5.72 -6.14 27.44
N ALA A 16 5.97 -6.73 26.26
CA ALA A 16 5.28 -7.95 25.83
C ALA A 16 5.76 -9.15 26.62
N ALA A 17 7.08 -9.29 26.82
CA ALA A 17 7.64 -10.29 27.72
C ALA A 17 7.08 -10.14 29.15
N ALA A 18 7.02 -8.90 29.67
CA ALA A 18 6.48 -8.66 31.02
C ALA A 18 5.01 -9.08 31.16
N LYS A 19 4.21 -8.92 30.09
CA LYS A 19 2.80 -9.33 30.05
C LYS A 19 2.67 -10.85 29.95
N ALA A 20 3.44 -11.49 29.07
CA ALA A 20 3.40 -12.93 28.82
C ALA A 20 3.99 -13.77 29.96
N LEU A 21 4.82 -13.19 30.83
CA LEU A 21 5.52 -13.89 31.91
C LEU A 21 4.58 -14.72 32.80
N SER A 22 3.46 -14.14 33.22
CA SER A 22 2.52 -14.79 34.15
C SER A 22 1.81 -15.99 33.51
N ASP A 23 1.44 -15.86 32.22
CA ASP A 23 0.74 -16.89 31.48
C ASP A 23 1.71 -18.03 31.12
N LEU A 24 2.92 -17.69 30.68
CA LEU A 24 3.96 -18.68 30.37
C LEU A 24 4.37 -19.49 31.61
N LEU A 25 4.50 -18.85 32.79
CA LEU A 25 4.80 -19.55 34.03
C LEU A 25 3.73 -20.58 34.40
N ARG A 26 2.45 -20.30 34.10
CA ARG A 26 1.35 -21.26 34.32
C ARG A 26 1.43 -22.42 33.34
N GLU A 27 1.68 -22.15 32.06
CA GLU A 27 1.82 -23.19 31.03
C GLU A 27 3.00 -24.14 31.31
N THR A 28 4.09 -23.63 31.89
CA THR A 28 5.25 -24.44 32.26
C THR A 28 5.09 -25.26 33.53
N GLN A 29 3.99 -25.11 34.29
CA GLN A 29 3.71 -26.01 35.42
C GLN A 29 3.23 -27.39 34.97
N ASP A 30 2.63 -27.47 33.77
CA ASP A 30 2.07 -28.69 33.21
C ASP A 30 2.99 -29.36 32.16
N ARG A 31 4.17 -28.78 31.90
CA ARG A 31 5.13 -29.24 30.89
C ARG A 31 6.57 -29.15 31.42
N ASP A 32 7.42 -30.09 31.03
CA ASP A 32 8.83 -30.13 31.42
C ASP A 32 9.66 -29.15 30.58
N PHE A 33 9.54 -27.84 30.86
CA PHE A 33 10.27 -26.78 30.16
C PHE A 33 11.68 -26.60 30.72
N ASN A 34 12.68 -26.61 29.85
CA ASN A 34 14.03 -26.19 30.25
C ASN A 34 14.05 -24.66 30.49
N HIS A 35 14.88 -24.18 31.43
CA HIS A 35 15.07 -22.76 31.72
C HIS A 35 15.45 -21.93 30.47
N LEU A 36 16.28 -22.49 29.58
CA LEU A 36 16.64 -21.82 28.33
C LEU A 36 15.48 -21.74 27.35
N GLU A 37 14.64 -22.79 27.28
CA GLU A 37 13.44 -22.79 26.45
C GLU A 37 12.44 -21.75 26.95
N PHE A 38 12.20 -21.69 28.27
CA PHE A 38 11.35 -20.68 28.89
C PHE A 38 11.81 -19.25 28.53
N LEU A 39 13.11 -18.97 28.72
CA LEU A 39 13.66 -17.65 28.40
C LEU A 39 13.55 -17.34 26.90
N SER A 40 13.79 -18.33 26.03
CA SER A 40 13.68 -18.16 24.59
C SER A 40 12.25 -17.80 24.15
N VAL A 41 11.23 -18.48 24.68
CA VAL A 41 9.82 -18.22 24.40
C VAL A 41 9.41 -16.84 24.93
N LEU A 42 9.83 -16.50 26.15
CA LEU A 42 9.54 -15.20 26.75
C LEU A 42 10.10 -14.04 25.92
N LEU A 43 11.36 -14.15 25.46
CA LEU A 43 11.98 -13.14 24.60
C LEU A 43 11.37 -13.13 23.19
N ARG A 44 10.91 -14.28 22.70
CA ARG A 44 10.22 -14.39 21.40
C ARG A 44 8.94 -13.57 21.37
N TYR A 45 8.12 -13.60 22.44
CA TYR A 45 6.94 -12.74 22.56
C TYR A 45 7.26 -11.25 22.38
N GLU A 46 8.38 -10.78 22.94
CA GLU A 46 8.80 -9.39 22.78
C GLU A 46 9.27 -9.08 21.36
N LEU A 47 10.04 -9.98 20.74
CA LEU A 47 10.50 -9.81 19.36
C LEU A 47 9.33 -9.74 18.39
N ASP A 48 8.38 -10.69 18.49
CA ASP A 48 7.19 -10.74 17.64
C ASP A 48 6.35 -9.46 17.82
N GLN A 49 6.13 -9.01 19.06
CA GLN A 49 5.38 -7.77 19.31
C GLN A 49 6.08 -6.53 18.73
N ARG A 50 7.41 -6.47 18.76
CA ARG A 50 8.19 -5.37 18.17
C ARG A 50 8.10 -5.38 16.65
N GLU A 51 8.12 -6.56 16.03
CA GLU A 51 7.95 -6.72 14.58
C GLU A 51 6.56 -6.24 14.16
N GLU A 52 5.50 -6.71 14.84
CA GLU A 52 4.11 -6.27 14.63
C GLU A 52 3.95 -4.76 14.75
N ASN A 53 4.50 -4.16 15.83
CA ASN A 53 4.44 -2.72 16.04
C ASN A 53 5.17 -1.94 14.94
N THR A 54 6.27 -2.49 14.43
CA THR A 54 7.04 -1.86 13.35
C THR A 54 6.26 -1.89 12.05
N VAL A 55 5.63 -3.04 11.71
CA VAL A 55 4.76 -3.18 10.55
C VAL A 55 3.54 -2.26 10.67
N ALA A 56 2.84 -2.26 11.81
CA ALA A 56 1.68 -1.40 12.06
C ALA A 56 2.03 0.09 11.90
N ARG A 57 3.21 0.50 12.41
CA ARG A 57 3.71 1.87 12.22
C ARG A 57 3.96 2.20 10.75
N ARG A 58 4.56 1.29 9.97
CA ARG A 58 4.79 1.48 8.53
C ARG A 58 3.48 1.60 7.76
N ILE A 59 2.51 0.73 8.03
CA ILE A 59 1.17 0.80 7.43
C ILE A 59 0.50 2.16 7.72
N LYS A 60 0.60 2.64 8.97
CA LYS A 60 0.07 3.96 9.34
C LYS A 60 0.80 5.10 8.63
N GLN A 61 2.12 5.01 8.47
CA GLN A 61 2.95 5.99 7.77
C GLN A 61 2.68 6.02 6.25
N ALA A 62 2.26 4.89 5.68
CA ALA A 62 1.91 4.79 4.27
C ALA A 62 0.64 5.58 3.90
N ARG A 63 -0.24 5.88 4.86
CA ARG A 63 -1.47 6.67 4.66
C ARG A 63 -2.41 6.10 3.60
N PHE A 64 -2.59 4.78 3.58
CA PHE A 64 -3.60 4.16 2.72
C PHE A 64 -5.00 4.71 3.03
N PRO A 65 -5.83 5.00 2.01
CA PRO A 65 -7.19 5.50 2.24
C PRO A 65 -8.08 4.44 2.90
N GLN A 66 -7.87 3.17 2.53
CA GLN A 66 -8.46 1.99 3.15
C GLN A 66 -7.42 0.88 3.10
N VAL A 67 -7.37 0.03 4.13
CA VAL A 67 -6.51 -1.16 4.12
C VAL A 67 -7.28 -2.29 3.44
N LYS A 68 -6.79 -2.76 2.29
CA LYS A 68 -7.37 -3.89 1.56
C LYS A 68 -6.30 -4.95 1.29
N ASN A 69 -6.58 -6.18 1.72
CA ASN A 69 -5.68 -7.31 1.55
C ASN A 69 -5.86 -7.92 0.15
N LEU A 70 -4.84 -8.62 -0.33
CA LEU A 70 -4.96 -9.33 -1.61
C LEU A 70 -5.99 -10.47 -1.55
N GLU A 71 -6.16 -11.10 -0.38
CA GLU A 71 -7.09 -12.20 -0.15
C GLU A 71 -8.55 -11.83 -0.42
N THR A 72 -8.92 -10.56 -0.23
CA THR A 72 -10.28 -10.07 -0.49
C THR A 72 -10.50 -9.68 -1.94
N PHE A 73 -9.47 -9.77 -2.80
CA PHE A 73 -9.60 -9.51 -4.21
C PHE A 73 -10.07 -10.77 -4.96
N ASP A 74 -11.27 -10.71 -5.53
CA ASP A 74 -11.80 -11.81 -6.32
C ASP A 74 -11.29 -11.76 -7.77
N PHE A 75 -10.29 -12.57 -8.07
CA PHE A 75 -9.70 -12.70 -9.41
C PHE A 75 -10.66 -13.30 -10.46
N SER A 76 -11.71 -14.02 -10.04
CA SER A 76 -12.69 -14.57 -10.99
C SER A 76 -13.47 -13.46 -11.70
N LEU A 77 -13.66 -12.33 -11.02
CA LEU A 77 -14.35 -11.16 -11.52
C LEU A 77 -13.47 -10.25 -12.39
N MET A 78 -12.17 -10.54 -12.48
CA MET A 78 -11.18 -9.80 -13.29
C MET A 78 -10.18 -10.76 -13.99
N PRO A 79 -10.63 -11.57 -14.96
CA PRO A 79 -9.81 -12.59 -15.61
C PRO A 79 -8.64 -12.02 -16.44
N SER A 80 -8.67 -10.74 -16.80
CA SER A 80 -7.56 -10.08 -17.50
C SER A 80 -6.31 -9.94 -16.63
N VAL A 81 -6.44 -10.10 -15.31
CA VAL A 81 -5.33 -10.02 -14.36
C VAL A 81 -4.91 -11.41 -13.92
N SER A 82 -3.67 -11.79 -14.26
CA SER A 82 -3.10 -13.07 -13.82
C SER A 82 -2.86 -13.07 -12.30
N LYS A 83 -3.62 -13.90 -11.58
CA LYS A 83 -3.44 -14.12 -10.12
C LYS A 83 -2.00 -14.50 -9.78
N THR A 84 -1.39 -15.39 -10.57
CA THR A 84 0.00 -15.83 -10.37
C THR A 84 0.99 -14.68 -10.46
N ARG A 85 0.83 -13.78 -11.44
CA ARG A 85 1.69 -12.59 -11.57
C ARG A 85 1.53 -11.65 -10.39
N ILE A 86 0.29 -11.37 -9.96
CA ILE A 86 0.05 -10.49 -8.81
C ILE A 86 0.60 -11.09 -7.51
N LEU A 87 0.48 -12.40 -7.30
CA LEU A 87 1.09 -13.09 -6.15
C LEU A 87 2.62 -13.06 -6.20
N ALA A 88 3.24 -13.10 -7.38
CA ALA A 88 4.68 -12.92 -7.49
C ALA A 88 5.09 -11.50 -7.08
N LEU A 89 4.30 -10.48 -7.44
CA LEU A 89 4.56 -9.10 -7.04
C LEU A 89 4.48 -8.89 -5.52
N THR A 90 3.68 -9.68 -4.78
CA THR A 90 3.66 -9.58 -3.31
C THR A 90 4.97 -10.02 -2.64
N GLN A 91 5.93 -10.60 -3.39
CA GLN A 91 7.28 -10.90 -2.88
C GLN A 91 8.20 -9.67 -2.88
N GLY A 92 7.80 -8.58 -3.56
CA GLY A 92 8.52 -7.30 -3.50
C GLY A 92 9.80 -7.21 -4.34
N GLN A 93 10.14 -8.22 -5.15
CA GLN A 93 11.31 -8.20 -6.04
C GLN A 93 11.34 -6.97 -6.96
N TYR A 94 10.17 -6.53 -7.45
CA TYR A 94 10.03 -5.31 -8.25
C TYR A 94 10.50 -4.03 -7.52
N ILE A 95 10.51 -4.01 -6.18
CA ILE A 95 10.99 -2.87 -5.39
C ILE A 95 12.51 -2.85 -5.33
N GLU A 96 13.14 -4.03 -5.29
CA GLU A 96 14.60 -4.18 -5.32
C GLU A 96 15.16 -3.82 -6.69
N GLU A 97 14.49 -4.29 -7.74
CA GLU A 97 14.84 -4.03 -9.14
C GLU A 97 14.44 -2.64 -9.63
N LYS A 98 13.83 -1.81 -8.77
CA LYS A 98 13.36 -0.44 -9.08
C LYS A 98 12.36 -0.41 -10.24
N ARG A 99 11.59 -1.49 -10.39
CA ARG A 99 10.56 -1.64 -11.40
C ARG A 99 9.27 -0.97 -10.98
N HIS A 100 8.58 -0.39 -11.94
CA HIS A 100 7.30 0.26 -11.72
C HIS A 100 6.16 -0.72 -11.99
N ILE A 101 4.96 -0.41 -11.48
CA ILE A 101 3.76 -1.18 -11.77
C ILE A 101 2.68 -0.20 -12.20
N ILE A 102 1.97 -0.49 -13.28
CA ILE A 102 0.90 0.37 -13.77
C ILE A 102 -0.37 -0.47 -13.88
N PHE A 103 -1.36 -0.14 -13.05
CA PHE A 103 -2.71 -0.65 -13.18
C PHE A 103 -3.53 0.33 -14.02
N MET A 104 -3.99 -0.11 -15.20
CA MET A 104 -4.69 0.73 -16.16
C MET A 104 -6.03 0.11 -16.55
N GLY A 105 -7.10 0.89 -16.64
CA GLY A 105 -8.40 0.44 -17.16
C GLY A 105 -9.61 1.09 -16.48
N ASN A 106 -10.81 0.67 -16.87
CA ASN A 106 -12.08 1.30 -16.47
C ASN A 106 -12.26 1.48 -14.94
N SER A 107 -13.06 2.47 -14.52
CA SER A 107 -13.30 2.71 -13.10
C SER A 107 -13.98 1.53 -12.40
N GLY A 108 -13.67 1.34 -11.11
CA GLY A 108 -14.29 0.31 -10.28
C GLY A 108 -13.79 -1.11 -10.53
N THR A 109 -12.72 -1.33 -11.31
CA THR A 109 -12.15 -2.66 -11.60
C THR A 109 -11.15 -3.19 -10.56
N GLY A 110 -10.88 -2.42 -9.49
CA GLY A 110 -10.02 -2.84 -8.38
C GLY A 110 -8.55 -2.48 -8.48
N LYS A 111 -8.16 -1.56 -9.38
CA LYS A 111 -6.78 -1.03 -9.50
C LYS A 111 -6.21 -0.53 -8.17
N THR A 112 -6.94 0.35 -7.48
CA THR A 112 -6.56 0.86 -6.16
C THR A 112 -6.46 -0.25 -5.11
N HIS A 113 -7.33 -1.26 -5.18
CA HIS A 113 -7.26 -2.42 -4.27
C HIS A 113 -5.94 -3.17 -4.45
N LEU A 114 -5.58 -3.52 -5.69
CA LEU A 114 -4.32 -4.21 -5.95
C LEU A 114 -3.11 -3.36 -5.56
N ALA A 115 -3.12 -2.06 -5.87
CA ALA A 115 -2.05 -1.14 -5.48
C ALA A 115 -1.88 -1.07 -3.95
N THR A 116 -2.98 -0.95 -3.20
CA THR A 116 -2.98 -0.97 -1.74
C THR A 116 -2.51 -2.32 -1.19
N ALA A 117 -2.96 -3.44 -1.77
CA ALA A 117 -2.58 -4.78 -1.31
C ALA A 117 -1.08 -5.03 -1.50
N LEU A 118 -0.50 -4.60 -2.62
CA LEU A 118 0.95 -4.66 -2.85
C LEU A 118 1.71 -3.73 -1.89
N GLY A 119 1.18 -2.53 -1.64
CA GLY A 119 1.74 -1.62 -0.65
C GLY A 119 1.74 -2.20 0.77
N LEU A 120 0.66 -2.89 1.15
CA LEU A 120 0.55 -3.57 2.43
C LEU A 120 1.57 -4.71 2.55
N ALA A 121 1.69 -5.55 1.52
CA ALA A 121 2.70 -6.62 1.47
C ALA A 121 4.12 -6.04 1.60
N ALA A 122 4.41 -4.92 0.93
CA ALA A 122 5.70 -4.23 1.06
C ALA A 122 5.93 -3.70 2.50
N CYS A 123 4.92 -3.16 3.18
CA CYS A 123 5.03 -2.77 4.59
C CYS A 123 5.32 -3.98 5.51
N GLN A 124 4.70 -5.13 5.24
CA GLN A 124 4.93 -6.38 5.98
C GLN A 124 6.36 -6.91 5.79
N GLN A 125 6.93 -6.76 4.60
CA GLN A 125 8.36 -7.03 4.33
C GLN A 125 9.30 -5.97 4.94
N GLY A 126 8.75 -4.97 5.64
CA GLY A 126 9.51 -3.93 6.30
C GLY A 126 9.98 -2.78 5.42
N ARG A 127 9.42 -2.65 4.21
CA ARG A 127 9.73 -1.54 3.30
C ARG A 127 8.95 -0.28 3.65
N LYS A 128 9.53 0.87 3.35
CA LYS A 128 8.84 2.17 3.49
C LYS A 128 7.97 2.42 2.26
N VAL A 129 6.68 2.65 2.51
CA VAL A 129 5.67 2.84 1.48
C VAL A 129 4.95 4.15 1.73
N ARG A 130 4.53 4.83 0.67
CA ARG A 130 3.67 6.00 0.75
C ARG A 130 2.60 5.99 -0.33
N PHE A 131 1.38 6.30 0.06
CA PHE A 131 0.23 6.41 -0.83
C PHE A 131 -0.15 7.86 -1.01
N TYR A 132 -0.38 8.24 -2.27
CA TYR A 132 -0.86 9.55 -2.65
C TYR A 132 -1.98 9.42 -3.69
N GLN A 133 -3.03 10.22 -3.53
CA GLN A 133 -3.95 10.50 -4.63
C GLN A 133 -3.29 11.56 -5.53
N ALA A 134 -3.17 11.30 -6.83
CA ALA A 134 -2.36 12.10 -7.74
C ALA A 134 -2.73 13.59 -7.73
N ALA A 135 -4.02 13.94 -7.78
CA ALA A 135 -4.49 15.32 -7.74
C ALA A 135 -4.07 16.06 -6.45
N ARG A 136 -4.31 15.45 -5.28
CA ARG A 136 -3.92 16.01 -3.98
C ARG A 136 -2.41 16.12 -3.84
N TRP A 137 -1.68 15.19 -4.44
CA TRP A 137 -0.22 15.24 -4.42
C TRP A 137 0.31 16.41 -5.22
N VAL A 138 -0.23 16.63 -6.42
CA VAL A 138 0.11 17.78 -7.25
C VAL A 138 -0.17 19.09 -6.51
N GLU A 139 -1.31 19.21 -5.84
CA GLU A 139 -1.62 20.36 -4.99
C GLU A 139 -0.56 20.55 -3.88
N GLU A 140 -0.21 19.47 -3.16
CA GLU A 140 0.80 19.51 -2.09
C GLU A 140 2.18 19.93 -2.62
N LEU A 141 2.56 19.48 -3.83
CA LEU A 141 3.79 19.89 -4.52
C LEU A 141 3.78 21.38 -4.87
N VAL A 142 2.67 21.88 -5.41
CA VAL A 142 2.52 23.30 -5.76
C VAL A 142 2.62 24.17 -4.51
N THR A 143 1.86 23.85 -3.46
CA THR A 143 1.95 24.56 -2.17
C THR A 143 3.36 24.49 -1.59
N ALA A 144 4.04 23.34 -1.67
CA ALA A 144 5.40 23.19 -1.19
C ALA A 144 6.40 24.08 -1.93
N ARG A 145 6.19 24.29 -3.23
CA ARG A 145 7.00 25.19 -4.06
C ARG A 145 6.76 26.64 -3.66
N GLU A 146 5.51 27.05 -3.48
CA GLU A 146 5.12 28.40 -3.07
C GLU A 146 5.65 28.76 -1.67
N GLU A 147 5.64 27.79 -0.74
CA GLU A 147 6.15 27.95 0.63
C GLU A 147 7.67 27.69 0.75
N HIS A 148 8.40 27.58 -0.37
CA HIS A 148 9.85 27.32 -0.41
C HIS A 148 10.31 26.07 0.37
N ARG A 149 9.43 25.07 0.53
CA ARG A 149 9.70 23.80 1.24
C ARG A 149 9.83 22.58 0.33
N LEU A 150 9.82 22.77 -0.99
CA LEU A 150 9.88 21.68 -1.98
C LEU A 150 11.09 20.76 -1.78
N LEU A 151 12.29 21.32 -1.56
CA LEU A 151 13.51 20.54 -1.32
C LEU A 151 13.44 19.67 -0.05
N LYS A 152 12.72 20.14 0.97
CA LYS A 152 12.51 19.35 2.19
C LYS A 152 11.55 18.20 1.92
N LEU A 153 10.45 18.48 1.23
CA LEU A 153 9.46 17.47 0.83
C LEU A 153 10.08 16.41 -0.09
N GLU A 154 10.99 16.81 -0.98
CA GLU A 154 11.73 15.91 -1.86
C GLU A 154 12.59 14.90 -1.10
N LYS A 155 13.32 15.36 -0.07
CA LYS A 155 14.08 14.48 0.82
C LYS A 155 13.21 13.51 1.60
N GLU A 156 11.95 13.85 1.85
CA GLU A 156 11.00 12.98 2.54
C GLU A 156 10.52 11.86 1.62
N TRP A 157 10.01 12.17 0.42
CA TRP A 157 9.53 11.13 -0.50
C TRP A 157 10.63 10.23 -1.04
N MET A 158 11.88 10.72 -1.12
CA MET A 158 13.01 9.91 -1.58
C MET A 158 13.40 8.80 -0.59
N ARG A 159 12.92 8.88 0.66
CA ARG A 159 13.13 7.83 1.66
C ARG A 159 12.17 6.65 1.50
N ASP A 160 11.07 6.84 0.76
CA ASP A 160 10.09 5.80 0.52
C ASP A 160 10.55 4.92 -0.64
N GLU A 161 10.70 3.62 -0.38
CA GLU A 161 11.13 2.64 -1.38
C GLU A 161 10.04 2.42 -2.43
N LEU A 162 8.77 2.52 -2.02
CA LEU A 162 7.60 2.39 -2.86
C LEU A 162 6.66 3.59 -2.68
N VAL A 163 6.29 4.23 -3.79
CA VAL A 163 5.22 5.21 -3.80
C VAL A 163 4.06 4.68 -4.64
N ILE A 164 2.83 4.87 -4.16
CA ILE A 164 1.61 4.59 -4.90
C ILE A 164 0.99 5.95 -5.29
N LEU A 165 0.84 6.18 -6.59
CA LEU A 165 0.11 7.30 -7.17
C LEU A 165 -1.24 6.80 -7.70
N ASP A 166 -2.29 7.03 -6.94
CA ASP A 166 -3.64 6.59 -7.25
C ASP A 166 -4.41 7.66 -8.04
N GLU A 167 -5.28 7.21 -8.96
CA GLU A 167 -6.17 8.06 -9.77
C GLU A 167 -5.42 9.07 -10.66
N LEU A 168 -4.29 8.67 -11.22
CA LEU A 168 -3.56 9.50 -12.17
C LEU A 168 -4.37 9.64 -13.47
N GLY A 169 -4.74 10.86 -13.83
CA GLY A 169 -5.48 11.15 -15.06
C GLY A 169 -6.95 11.50 -14.89
N TYR A 170 -7.48 11.63 -13.67
CA TYR A 170 -8.90 11.98 -13.50
C TYR A 170 -9.21 13.48 -13.74
N ILE A 171 -8.28 14.37 -13.41
CA ILE A 171 -8.45 15.83 -13.50
C ILE A 171 -7.21 16.43 -14.17
N PRO A 172 -7.36 17.36 -15.14
CA PRO A 172 -6.23 18.08 -15.70
C PRO A 172 -5.45 18.87 -14.64
N PHE A 173 -4.13 18.83 -14.72
CA PHE A 173 -3.25 19.56 -13.81
C PHE A 173 -2.97 20.97 -14.33
N SER A 174 -2.65 21.88 -13.41
CA SER A 174 -2.02 23.15 -13.80
C SER A 174 -0.65 22.86 -14.41
N LYS A 175 -0.15 23.77 -15.27
CA LYS A 175 1.19 23.64 -15.87
C LYS A 175 2.28 23.39 -14.81
N THR A 176 2.29 24.22 -13.77
CA THR A 176 3.21 24.09 -12.63
C THR A 176 3.08 22.73 -11.95
N GLY A 177 1.84 22.25 -11.76
CA GLY A 177 1.57 20.96 -11.14
C GLY A 177 2.07 19.78 -11.97
N ALA A 178 1.84 19.82 -13.28
CA ALA A 178 2.32 18.81 -14.22
C ALA A 178 3.85 18.75 -14.27
N GLU A 179 4.53 19.89 -14.31
CA GLU A 179 6.00 20.00 -14.23
C GLU A 179 6.56 19.40 -12.93
N LEU A 180 5.90 19.68 -11.80
CA LEU A 180 6.32 19.17 -10.49
C LEU A 180 6.11 17.65 -10.37
N LEU A 181 4.99 17.12 -10.90
CA LEU A 181 4.76 15.68 -10.94
C LEU A 181 5.74 14.97 -11.88
N PHE A 182 6.07 15.59 -13.01
CA PHE A 182 7.12 15.12 -13.90
C PHE A 182 8.46 15.03 -13.17
N GLN A 183 8.86 16.09 -12.44
CA GLN A 183 10.08 16.10 -11.65
C GLN A 183 10.05 14.98 -10.60
N PHE A 184 8.94 14.84 -9.86
CA PHE A 184 8.77 13.79 -8.86
C PHE A 184 9.00 12.38 -9.43
N CYS A 185 8.35 12.05 -10.54
CA CYS A 185 8.50 10.74 -11.18
C CYS A 185 9.91 10.56 -11.77
N SER A 186 10.46 11.60 -12.38
CA SER A 186 11.79 11.56 -12.99
C SER A 186 12.90 11.39 -11.97
N THR A 187 12.84 12.07 -10.82
CA THR A 187 13.82 11.89 -9.74
C THR A 187 13.76 10.49 -9.15
N ARG A 188 12.59 9.85 -9.13
CA ARG A 188 12.43 8.49 -8.61
C ARG A 188 12.81 7.40 -9.61
N HIS A 189 12.83 7.70 -10.90
CA HIS A 189 13.25 6.75 -11.93
C HIS A 189 14.59 6.13 -11.55
N GLU A 190 14.66 4.80 -11.54
CA GLU A 190 15.82 4.00 -11.11
C GLU A 190 16.27 4.16 -9.64
N LEU A 191 15.66 5.05 -8.84
CA LEU A 191 15.96 5.23 -7.42
C LEU A 191 14.91 4.62 -6.48
N GLY A 192 13.64 4.59 -6.91
CA GLY A 192 12.53 4.01 -6.13
C GLY A 192 11.39 3.53 -7.03
N SER A 193 10.61 2.56 -6.56
CA SER A 193 9.49 2.03 -7.34
C SER A 193 8.25 2.91 -7.19
N ILE A 194 7.44 2.93 -8.25
CA ILE A 194 6.15 3.63 -8.31
C ILE A 194 5.10 2.62 -8.76
N ILE A 195 3.98 2.54 -8.03
CA ILE A 195 2.74 1.96 -8.52
C ILE A 195 1.85 3.11 -8.98
N VAL A 196 1.35 3.05 -10.20
CA VAL A 196 0.37 4.00 -10.75
C VAL A 196 -0.96 3.30 -10.93
N THR A 197 -2.07 3.95 -10.56
CA THR A 197 -3.39 3.57 -11.04
C THR A 197 -3.97 4.65 -11.94
N THR A 198 -4.54 4.25 -13.07
CA THR A 198 -5.15 5.18 -14.02
C THR A 198 -6.34 4.55 -14.73
N ASN A 199 -7.33 5.35 -15.05
CA ASN A 199 -8.44 4.98 -15.94
C ASN A 199 -8.28 5.53 -17.36
N LEU A 200 -7.15 6.18 -17.66
CA LEU A 200 -6.84 6.71 -18.98
C LEU A 200 -5.76 5.88 -19.65
N ASP A 201 -5.95 5.63 -20.94
CA ASP A 201 -4.91 5.15 -21.82
C ASP A 201 -3.80 6.23 -21.96
N PHE A 202 -2.56 5.80 -22.20
CA PHE A 202 -1.42 6.72 -22.28
C PHE A 202 -1.59 7.83 -23.32
N GLU A 203 -2.33 7.55 -24.41
CA GLU A 203 -2.64 8.51 -25.47
C GLU A 203 -3.42 9.74 -24.96
N LYS A 204 -4.16 9.60 -23.85
CA LYS A 204 -4.98 10.68 -23.26
C LYS A 204 -4.26 11.44 -22.16
N TRP A 205 -3.07 11.00 -21.74
CA TRP A 205 -2.31 11.71 -20.71
C TRP A 205 -1.94 13.15 -21.11
N PRO A 206 -1.68 13.51 -22.38
CA PRO A 206 -1.43 14.89 -22.75
C PRO A 206 -2.59 15.85 -22.40
N GLU A 207 -3.83 15.36 -22.37
CA GLU A 207 -5.00 16.16 -21.94
C GLU A 207 -4.94 16.51 -20.46
N VAL A 208 -4.26 15.69 -19.66
CA VAL A 208 -4.11 15.84 -18.21
C VAL A 208 -2.90 16.69 -17.86
N PHE A 209 -1.78 16.47 -18.56
CA PHE A 209 -0.49 17.10 -18.27
C PHE A 209 -0.25 18.39 -19.07
N GLY A 210 -1.01 18.63 -20.13
CA GLY A 210 -1.00 19.86 -20.94
C GLY A 210 0.14 19.98 -21.95
N ASP A 211 1.34 19.47 -21.65
CA ASP A 211 2.49 19.48 -22.57
C ASP A 211 2.77 18.07 -23.12
N VAL A 212 2.59 17.88 -24.42
CA VAL A 212 2.75 16.58 -25.09
C VAL A 212 4.15 16.00 -24.92
N ARG A 213 5.20 16.81 -25.12
CA ARG A 213 6.60 16.33 -25.07
C ARG A 213 7.01 15.93 -23.67
N MET A 214 6.61 16.71 -22.66
CA MET A 214 6.84 16.39 -21.27
C MET A 214 6.10 15.10 -20.88
N THR A 215 4.87 14.94 -21.36
CA THR A 215 4.04 13.75 -21.09
C THR A 215 4.63 12.49 -21.70
N GLU A 216 5.06 12.55 -22.96
CA GLU A 216 5.75 11.43 -23.63
C GLU A 216 7.01 11.02 -22.86
N ALA A 217 7.81 12.01 -22.43
CA ALA A 217 9.01 11.74 -21.64
C ALA A 217 8.69 11.19 -20.24
N LEU A 218 7.54 11.53 -19.65
CA LEU A 218 7.08 10.95 -18.40
C LEU A 218 6.67 9.49 -18.57
N ILE A 219 5.87 9.22 -19.61
CA ILE A 219 5.39 7.87 -19.93
C ILE A 219 6.58 6.95 -20.21
N ASP A 220 7.55 7.40 -21.00
CA ASP A 220 8.78 6.66 -21.28
C ASP A 220 9.48 6.22 -19.98
N ARG A 221 9.73 7.16 -19.05
CA ARG A 221 10.35 6.85 -17.75
C ARG A 221 9.49 5.92 -16.89
N LEU A 222 8.18 6.16 -16.81
CA LEU A 222 7.28 5.34 -16.01
C LEU A 222 7.08 3.93 -16.55
N THR A 223 7.17 3.75 -17.87
CA THR A 223 6.98 2.46 -18.54
C THR A 223 8.29 1.69 -18.73
N HIS A 224 9.44 2.37 -18.68
CA HIS A 224 10.74 1.73 -18.63
C HIS A 224 10.83 0.78 -17.43
N ARG A 225 10.96 -0.52 -17.71
CA ARG A 225 10.99 -1.61 -16.71
C ARG A 225 9.71 -1.70 -15.86
N ALA A 226 8.55 -1.35 -16.41
CA ALA A 226 7.27 -1.47 -15.71
C ALA A 226 6.55 -2.80 -15.98
N ASP A 227 5.82 -3.30 -14.98
CA ASP A 227 4.78 -4.31 -15.15
C ASP A 227 3.42 -3.62 -15.36
N ILE A 228 2.89 -3.70 -16.58
CA ILE A 228 1.61 -3.07 -16.95
C ILE A 228 0.49 -4.10 -16.90
N HIS A 229 -0.55 -3.79 -16.11
CA HIS A 229 -1.72 -4.63 -15.91
C HIS A 229 -2.98 -3.92 -16.39
N LEU A 230 -3.56 -4.43 -17.49
CA LEU A 230 -4.83 -3.95 -18.03
C LEU A 230 -6.00 -4.58 -17.28
N MET A 231 -6.80 -3.74 -16.62
CA MET A 231 -7.93 -4.08 -15.76
C MET A 231 -9.22 -3.55 -16.38
N ASN A 232 -9.60 -4.10 -17.52
CA ASN A 232 -10.83 -3.78 -18.23
C ASN A 232 -11.88 -4.85 -17.95
N GLY A 233 -13.01 -4.44 -17.39
CA GLY A 233 -14.10 -5.33 -17.01
C GLY A 233 -15.23 -4.56 -16.34
N GLU A 234 -16.22 -5.30 -15.85
CA GLU A 234 -17.36 -4.72 -15.14
C GLU A 234 -16.93 -4.18 -13.76
N SER A 235 -17.45 -3.01 -13.40
CA SER A 235 -17.17 -2.36 -12.11
C SER A 235 -17.67 -3.21 -10.94
N TYR A 236 -16.80 -3.48 -9.97
CA TYR A 236 -17.17 -4.13 -8.69
C TYR A 236 -18.22 -3.30 -7.95
N ARG A 237 -18.04 -1.96 -7.91
CA ARG A 237 -18.97 -1.03 -7.24
C ARG A 237 -20.37 -1.08 -7.85
N PHE A 238 -20.44 -1.25 -9.17
CA PHE A 238 -21.72 -1.39 -9.88
C PHE A 238 -22.39 -2.72 -9.53
N ARG A 239 -21.65 -3.83 -9.54
CA ARG A 239 -22.14 -5.16 -9.14
C ARG A 239 -22.66 -5.20 -7.70
N GLU A 240 -21.92 -4.61 -6.75
CA GLU A 240 -22.36 -4.49 -5.36
C GLU A 240 -23.69 -3.74 -5.24
N THR A 241 -23.85 -2.65 -6.00
CA THR A 241 -25.10 -1.86 -6.02
C THR A 241 -26.28 -2.67 -6.58
N LEU A 242 -26.06 -3.45 -7.65
CA LEU A 242 -27.11 -4.32 -8.22
C LEU A 242 -27.51 -5.46 -7.28
N GLN A 243 -26.54 -6.09 -6.62
CA GLN A 243 -26.80 -7.15 -5.64
C GLN A 243 -27.63 -6.62 -4.47
N GLN A 244 -27.26 -5.47 -3.90
CA GLN A 244 -28.02 -4.85 -2.81
C GLN A 244 -29.47 -4.53 -3.20
N ARG A 245 -29.69 -4.04 -4.43
CA ARG A 245 -31.05 -3.79 -4.96
C ARG A 245 -31.85 -5.08 -5.15
N SER A 246 -31.22 -6.14 -5.65
CA SER A 246 -31.90 -7.43 -5.83
C SER A 246 -32.37 -8.03 -4.50
N ILE A 247 -31.52 -7.98 -3.47
CA ILE A 247 -31.85 -8.46 -2.12
C ILE A 247 -33.01 -7.63 -1.53
N ALA A 248 -32.96 -6.30 -1.65
CA ALA A 248 -34.02 -5.42 -1.16
C ALA A 248 -35.38 -5.71 -1.81
N ASN A 249 -35.40 -6.01 -3.12
CA ASN A 249 -36.62 -6.34 -3.84
C ASN A 249 -37.19 -7.71 -3.44
N THR A 250 -36.33 -8.72 -3.22
CA THR A 250 -36.76 -10.05 -2.75
C THR A 250 -37.29 -10.00 -1.32
N SER A 251 -36.70 -9.20 -0.43
CA SER A 251 -37.21 -8.99 0.93
C SER A 251 -38.55 -8.25 0.98
N GLN A 252 -38.83 -7.37 0.02
CA GLN A 252 -40.14 -6.70 -0.09
C GLN A 252 -41.23 -7.62 -0.64
N GLN A 253 -40.90 -8.59 -1.50
CA GLN A 253 -41.86 -9.58 -1.98
C GLN A 253 -42.24 -10.58 -0.88
N LEU A 254 -41.29 -11.04 -0.07
CA LEU A 254 -41.55 -11.96 1.04
C LEU A 254 -42.32 -11.34 2.23
N ASN A 255 -42.33 -10.01 2.36
CA ASN A 255 -43.08 -9.30 3.40
C ASN A 255 -44.49 -8.88 2.95
N ASN A 256 -44.82 -9.08 1.67
CA ASN A 256 -46.13 -8.76 1.09
C ASN A 256 -46.98 -10.01 0.78
N GLU A 257 -46.48 -11.20 1.14
CA GLU A 257 -47.21 -12.47 1.19
C GLU A 257 -47.56 -12.82 2.64
#